data_AF-A0A178F9B5-F1
#
_entry.id   AF-A0A178F9B5-F1
#
_cell.length_a   1.000
_cell.length_b   1.000
_cell.length_c   1.000
_cell.angle_alpha   90.00
_cell.angle_beta   90.00
_cell.angle_gamma   90.00
#
_symmetry.space_group_name_H-M   'P 1'
#
loop_
_entity.id
_entity.type
_entity.pdbx_description
1 polymer ?
#
loop_
_entity_poly.entity_id
_entity_poly.type
_entity_poly.pdbx_seq_one_letter_code
_entity_poly.pdbx_strand_id
1 'polypeptide(L)'
;MVCCTCGGKWHKDEDCPQDEGSVEFAEIAEQEGWRRCYNCSAMVELKEGCNHITCRCTAQFCIVCGLKWKTCDCPWFNYADIPDNAVPPDAAVDIRGPVCYQEEIDRRREQEANDEALAIQLQYALALGMDPNLDSS
;
A
#
# COMPACT_ATOMS: atom_id res chain seq x y z
N MET A 1 48.17 -5.48 -6.82
CA MET A 1 47.24 -6.47 -7.41
C MET A 1 46.22 -5.70 -8.21
N VAL A 2 45.87 -6.16 -9.41
CA VAL A 2 45.05 -5.45 -10.40
C VAL A 2 43.84 -6.33 -10.68
N CYS A 3 42.64 -5.75 -10.79
CA CYS A 3 41.45 -6.51 -11.15
C CYS A 3 41.58 -7.06 -12.58
N CYS A 4 41.37 -8.35 -12.77
CA CYS A 4 41.47 -8.99 -14.09
C CYS A 4 40.30 -8.66 -15.03
N THR A 5 39.21 -8.11 -14.50
CA THR A 5 38.02 -7.70 -15.28
C THR A 5 38.13 -6.25 -15.76
N CYS A 6 38.40 -5.29 -14.85
CA CYS A 6 38.45 -3.86 -15.20
C CYS A 6 39.88 -3.33 -15.48
N GLY A 7 40.93 -4.09 -15.18
CA GLY A 7 42.31 -3.57 -15.20
C GLY A 7 42.61 -2.49 -14.15
N GLY A 8 41.68 -2.24 -13.22
CA GLY A 8 41.77 -1.23 -12.16
C GLY A 8 42.40 -1.73 -10.86
N LYS A 9 42.33 -0.90 -9.81
CA LYS A 9 42.77 -1.29 -8.45
C LYS A 9 41.97 -2.53 -8.00
N TRP A 10 42.66 -3.50 -7.40
CA TRP A 10 42.02 -4.70 -6.87
C TRP A 10 40.97 -4.34 -5.81
N HIS A 11 39.73 -4.78 -6.03
CA HIS A 11 38.62 -4.70 -5.11
C HIS A 11 38.23 -6.13 -4.71
N LYS A 12 37.97 -6.36 -3.42
CA LYS A 12 37.80 -7.70 -2.85
C LYS A 12 36.33 -8.03 -2.49
N ASP A 13 35.50 -7.01 -2.32
CA ASP A 13 34.15 -7.11 -1.75
C ASP A 13 33.05 -6.47 -2.61
N GLU A 14 33.42 -5.77 -3.69
CA GLU A 14 32.48 -5.15 -4.64
C GLU A 14 32.68 -5.76 -6.03
N ASP A 15 31.59 -6.03 -6.73
CA ASP A 15 31.61 -6.45 -8.13
C ASP A 15 32.35 -5.40 -8.97
N CYS A 16 33.16 -5.84 -9.96
CA CYS A 16 33.91 -4.92 -10.80
C CYS A 16 32.91 -3.99 -11.52
N PRO A 17 33.04 -2.66 -11.41
CA PRO A 17 32.10 -1.70 -12.01
C PRO A 17 32.10 -1.73 -13.54
N GLN A 18 33.04 -2.45 -14.16
CA GLN A 18 33.19 -2.62 -15.59
C GLN A 18 32.87 -4.04 -16.07
N ASP A 19 32.26 -4.87 -15.22
CA ASP A 19 31.75 -6.18 -15.61
C ASP A 19 30.44 -5.97 -16.37
N GLU A 20 30.53 -5.78 -17.70
CA GLU A 20 29.41 -5.42 -18.59
C GLU A 20 28.20 -6.36 -18.43
N GLY A 21 28.45 -7.65 -18.17
CA GLY A 21 27.41 -8.63 -17.87
C GLY A 21 26.63 -8.29 -16.59
N SER A 22 27.31 -7.88 -15.52
CA SER A 22 26.67 -7.54 -14.23
C SER A 22 25.78 -6.29 -14.28
N VAL A 23 25.98 -5.42 -15.29
CA VAL A 23 25.20 -4.20 -15.50
C VAL A 23 23.91 -4.51 -16.26
N GLU A 24 23.98 -5.26 -17.37
CA GLU A 24 22.77 -5.72 -18.10
C GLU A 24 21.86 -6.56 -17.20
N PHE A 25 22.43 -7.44 -16.37
CA PHE A 25 21.63 -8.21 -15.40
C PHE A 25 20.98 -7.32 -14.32
N ALA A 26 21.59 -6.19 -13.96
CA ALA A 26 21.00 -5.27 -12.99
C ALA A 26 19.81 -4.50 -13.59
N GLU A 27 19.88 -4.13 -14.88
CA GLU A 27 18.80 -3.45 -15.59
C GLU A 27 17.61 -4.39 -15.84
N ILE A 28 17.86 -5.66 -16.17
CA ILE A 28 16.81 -6.68 -16.30
C ILE A 28 16.19 -7.00 -14.93
N ALA A 29 17.02 -7.09 -13.88
CA ALA A 29 16.53 -7.28 -12.52
C ALA A 29 15.62 -6.12 -12.08
N GLU A 30 15.95 -4.88 -12.43
CA GLU A 30 15.10 -3.74 -12.07
C GLU A 30 13.73 -3.78 -12.77
N GLN A 31 13.65 -4.34 -13.97
CA GLN A 31 12.39 -4.57 -14.70
C GLN A 31 11.55 -5.72 -14.11
N GLU A 32 12.21 -6.78 -13.62
CA GLU A 32 11.56 -7.96 -13.02
C GLU A 32 11.30 -7.79 -11.51
N GLY A 33 11.54 -6.61 -10.93
CA GLY A 33 11.29 -6.33 -9.49
C GLY A 33 12.32 -6.97 -8.54
N TRP A 34 13.49 -7.26 -9.06
CA TRP A 34 14.61 -7.93 -8.42
C TRP A 34 15.59 -6.89 -7.85
N ARG A 35 15.96 -7.00 -6.56
CA ARG A 35 16.89 -6.08 -5.88
C ARG A 35 18.04 -6.81 -5.18
N ARG A 36 19.24 -6.24 -5.14
CA ARG A 36 20.38 -6.77 -4.36
C ARG A 36 20.33 -6.32 -2.91
N CYS A 37 20.64 -7.23 -1.99
CA CYS A 37 20.78 -6.93 -0.57
C CYS A 37 22.04 -6.09 -0.30
N TYR A 38 21.89 -4.96 0.40
CA TYR A 38 23.01 -4.09 0.77
C TYR A 38 24.08 -4.74 1.67
N ASN A 39 23.76 -5.85 2.34
CA ASN A 39 24.66 -6.49 3.32
C ASN A 39 25.39 -7.72 2.77
N CYS A 40 24.76 -8.49 1.87
CA CYS A 40 25.33 -9.74 1.37
C CYS A 40 25.28 -9.89 -0.15
N SER A 41 24.87 -8.83 -0.86
CA SER A 41 24.71 -8.77 -2.32
C SER A 41 23.81 -9.85 -2.92
N ALA A 42 23.07 -10.60 -2.09
CA ALA A 42 22.14 -11.61 -2.55
C ALA A 42 20.99 -10.95 -3.33
N MET A 43 20.65 -11.55 -4.46
CA MET A 43 19.48 -11.19 -5.25
C MET A 43 18.21 -11.62 -4.52
N VAL A 44 17.25 -10.71 -4.41
CA VAL A 44 15.92 -10.98 -3.83
C VAL A 44 14.83 -10.43 -4.75
N GLU A 45 13.72 -11.15 -4.83
CA GLU A 45 12.52 -10.80 -5.58
C GLU A 45 11.38 -10.55 -4.58
N LEU A 46 10.60 -9.49 -4.80
CA LEU A 46 9.34 -9.30 -4.08
C LEU A 46 8.21 -9.87 -4.94
N LYS A 47 7.55 -10.93 -4.46
CA LYS A 47 6.42 -11.54 -5.20
C LYS A 47 5.19 -10.64 -5.21
N GLU A 48 4.71 -10.23 -4.03
CA GLU A 48 3.53 -9.35 -3.87
C GLU A 48 3.61 -8.62 -2.51
N GLY A 49 3.06 -7.41 -2.40
CA GLY A 49 2.79 -6.74 -1.13
C GLY A 49 3.58 -5.46 -0.84
N CYS A 50 3.99 -5.28 0.43
CA CYS A 50 4.67 -4.06 0.89
C CYS A 50 6.13 -4.02 0.45
N ASN A 51 6.69 -2.81 0.31
CA ASN A 51 8.06 -2.57 -0.15
C ASN A 51 9.16 -2.99 0.84
N HIS A 52 8.80 -3.69 1.93
CA HIS A 52 9.71 -4.24 2.94
C HIS A 52 10.15 -5.65 2.57
N ILE A 53 11.46 -5.88 2.48
CA ILE A 53 12.00 -7.22 2.28
C ILE A 53 13.01 -7.59 3.38
N THR A 54 12.98 -8.86 3.77
CA THR A 54 13.93 -9.45 4.73
C THR A 54 14.79 -10.48 4.00
N CYS A 55 16.10 -10.26 3.94
CA CYS A 55 17.03 -11.16 3.30
C CYS A 55 17.35 -12.38 4.18
N ARG A 56 17.86 -13.46 3.57
CA ARG A 56 18.43 -14.63 4.26
C ARG A 56 19.55 -14.28 5.26
N CYS A 57 20.24 -13.16 5.04
CA CYS A 57 21.25 -12.65 5.98
C CYS A 57 20.65 -11.86 7.15
N THR A 58 19.32 -11.86 7.32
CA THR A 58 18.52 -11.12 8.31
C THR A 58 18.46 -9.60 8.12
N ALA A 59 19.18 -9.06 7.14
CA ALA A 59 19.09 -7.64 6.79
C ALA A 59 17.70 -7.30 6.21
N GLN A 60 17.13 -6.20 6.69
CA GLN A 60 15.86 -5.66 6.21
C GLN A 60 16.09 -4.39 5.41
N PHE A 61 15.51 -4.30 4.22
CA PHE A 61 15.65 -3.16 3.33
C PHE A 61 14.40 -2.92 2.48
N CYS A 62 14.38 -1.77 1.80
CA CYS A 62 13.35 -1.45 0.83
C CYS A 62 13.67 -2.08 -0.53
N ILE A 63 12.73 -2.81 -1.13
CA ILE A 63 12.93 -3.40 -2.47
C ILE A 63 13.08 -2.30 -3.54
N VAL A 64 12.43 -1.15 -3.36
CA VAL A 64 12.42 -0.05 -4.33
C VAL A 64 13.79 0.61 -4.41
N CYS A 65 14.44 0.93 -3.29
CA CYS A 65 15.69 1.69 -3.28
C CYS A 65 16.91 0.96 -2.69
N GLY A 66 16.73 -0.26 -2.17
CA GLY A 66 17.81 -1.05 -1.58
C GLY A 66 18.34 -0.56 -0.22
N LEU A 67 17.87 0.59 0.27
CA LEU A 67 18.30 1.17 1.55
C LEU A 67 17.70 0.42 2.74
N LYS A 68 18.37 0.56 3.90
CA LYS A 68 17.91 -0.03 5.16
C LYS A 68 16.45 0.34 5.44
N TRP A 69 15.70 -0.63 5.98
CA TRP A 69 14.28 -0.42 6.25
C TRP A 69 14.03 0.83 7.12
N LYS A 70 13.04 1.65 6.74
CA LYS A 70 12.69 2.95 7.36
C LYS A 70 13.74 4.06 7.26
N THR A 71 14.74 3.94 6.38
CA THR A 71 15.69 5.03 6.09
C THR A 71 15.45 5.70 4.74
N CYS A 72 14.34 5.37 4.07
CA CYS A 72 13.96 5.91 2.77
C CYS A 72 12.53 6.44 2.83
N ASP A 73 12.23 7.46 2.02
CA ASP A 73 10.88 8.03 1.85
C ASP A 73 10.06 7.32 0.75
N CYS A 74 10.44 6.08 0.39
CA CYS A 74 9.68 5.28 -0.56
C CYS A 74 8.28 4.96 0.00
N PRO A 75 7.24 4.90 -0.86
CA PRO A 75 5.90 4.52 -0.42
C PRO A 75 5.92 3.14 0.22
N TRP A 76 5.06 2.89 1.20
CA TRP A 76 5.07 1.62 1.93
C TRP A 76 4.50 0.47 1.08
N PHE A 77 3.56 0.79 0.20
CA PHE A 77 2.87 -0.15 -0.67
C PHE A 77 3.08 0.25 -2.13
N ASN A 78 3.26 -0.74 -3.00
CA ASN A 78 3.21 -0.50 -4.44
C ASN A 78 1.74 -0.55 -4.87
N TYR A 79 1.17 0.61 -5.22
CA TYR A 79 -0.22 0.72 -5.67
C TYR A 79 -0.36 0.54 -7.19
N ALA A 80 0.73 0.20 -7.90
CA ALA A 80 0.76 0.09 -9.36
C ALA A 80 -0.27 -0.90 -9.93
N ASP A 81 -0.69 -1.90 -9.15
CA ASP A 81 -1.68 -2.91 -9.55
C ASP A 81 -3.12 -2.56 -9.16
N ILE A 82 -3.33 -1.45 -8.45
CA ILE A 82 -4.69 -0.99 -8.12
C ILE A 82 -5.15 -0.08 -9.26
N PRO A 83 -6.15 -0.49 -10.06
CA PRO A 83 -6.68 0.40 -11.09
C PRO A 83 -7.24 1.65 -10.43
N ASP A 84 -7.03 2.81 -11.05
CA ASP A 84 -7.50 4.13 -10.58
C ASP A 84 -9.00 4.13 -10.18
N ASN A 85 -9.77 3.23 -10.80
CA ASN A 85 -11.20 3.03 -10.56
C ASN A 85 -11.55 2.18 -9.32
N ALA A 86 -10.58 1.54 -8.65
CA ALA A 86 -10.78 0.72 -7.45
C ALA A 86 -10.54 1.50 -6.15
N VAL A 87 -9.98 2.72 -6.23
CA VAL A 87 -9.94 3.66 -5.12
C VAL A 87 -11.19 4.51 -5.24
N PRO A 88 -12.26 4.26 -4.46
CA PRO A 88 -13.40 5.14 -4.47
C PRO A 88 -12.91 6.54 -4.00
N PRO A 89 -13.45 7.64 -4.55
CA PRO A 89 -12.91 8.99 -4.37
C PRO A 89 -12.84 9.49 -2.91
N ASP A 90 -13.38 8.72 -1.97
CA ASP A 90 -13.37 8.88 -0.52
C ASP A 90 -12.20 8.16 0.19
N ALA A 91 -11.41 7.35 -0.50
CA ALA A 91 -10.27 6.62 0.10
C ALA A 91 -8.94 7.40 0.10
N ALA A 92 -8.92 8.63 -0.43
CA ALA A 92 -7.82 9.58 -0.26
C ALA A 92 -7.87 10.33 1.11
N VAL A 93 -8.67 9.84 2.06
CA VAL A 93 -8.67 10.37 3.43
C VAL A 93 -7.44 9.83 4.15
N ASP A 94 -6.46 10.72 4.32
CA ASP A 94 -5.35 10.58 5.25
C ASP A 94 -5.83 10.03 6.60
N ILE A 95 -5.49 8.77 6.89
CA ILE A 95 -5.82 8.08 8.15
C ILE A 95 -5.13 8.74 9.36
N ARG A 96 -4.26 9.75 9.17
CA ARG A 96 -3.59 10.49 10.26
C ARG A 96 -4.11 11.92 10.46
N GLY A 97 -5.35 12.21 10.04
CA GLY A 97 -6.06 13.43 10.42
C GLY A 97 -6.80 13.30 11.78
N PRO A 98 -6.84 14.33 12.65
CA PRO A 98 -7.50 14.30 13.96
C PRO A 98 -9.04 14.39 13.90
N VAL A 99 -9.67 13.87 12.85
CA VAL A 99 -11.13 13.87 12.69
C VAL A 99 -11.58 12.43 12.55
N CYS A 100 -11.94 11.79 13.66
CA CYS A 100 -12.39 10.39 13.63
C CYS A 100 -13.45 10.09 14.68
N TYR A 101 -13.40 10.66 15.88
CA TYR A 101 -14.37 10.28 16.91
C TYR A 101 -15.67 11.09 16.88
N GLN A 102 -15.58 12.42 16.87
CA GLN A 102 -16.76 13.25 17.06
C GLN A 102 -17.75 13.12 15.89
N GLU A 103 -17.25 13.15 14.65
CA GLU A 103 -18.06 12.96 13.45
C GLU A 103 -18.66 11.55 13.35
N GLU A 104 -17.94 10.51 13.78
CA GLU A 104 -18.47 9.15 13.82
C GLU A 104 -19.63 9.03 14.83
N ILE A 105 -19.47 9.65 16.01
CA ILE A 105 -20.52 9.71 17.02
C ILE A 105 -21.73 10.49 16.51
N ASP A 106 -21.52 11.62 15.82
CA ASP A 106 -22.62 12.44 15.32
C ASP A 106 -23.38 11.75 14.17
N ARG A 107 -22.69 11.00 13.29
CA ARG A 107 -23.33 10.16 12.27
C ARG A 107 -24.16 9.02 12.88
N ARG A 108 -23.65 8.36 13.92
CA ARG A 108 -24.41 7.31 14.64
C ARG A 108 -25.67 7.89 15.30
N ARG A 109 -25.56 9.06 15.95
CA ARG A 109 -26.70 9.76 16.57
C ARG A 109 -27.75 10.19 15.56
N GLU A 110 -27.34 10.73 14.41
CA GLU A 110 -28.27 11.13 13.36
C GLU A 110 -29.01 9.92 12.80
N GLN A 111 -28.32 8.79 12.62
CA GLN A 111 -28.95 7.55 12.17
C GLN A 111 -29.95 7.02 13.19
N GLU A 112 -29.60 6.99 14.48
CA GLU A 112 -30.53 6.61 15.56
C GLU A 112 -31.77 7.51 15.59
N ALA A 113 -31.61 8.82 15.42
CA ALA A 113 -32.73 9.78 15.38
C ALA A 113 -33.64 9.57 14.16
N ASN A 114 -33.06 9.29 13.00
CA ASN A 114 -33.81 9.00 11.77
C ASN A 114 -34.57 7.68 11.88
N ASP A 115 -33.94 6.64 12.42
CA ASP A 115 -34.55 5.33 12.63
C ASP A 115 -35.68 5.42 13.67
N GLU A 116 -35.50 6.19 14.74
CA GLU A 116 -36.54 6.47 15.74
C GLU A 116 -37.71 7.25 15.11
N ALA A 117 -37.44 8.30 14.34
CA ALA A 117 -38.47 9.07 13.65
C ALA A 117 -39.27 8.21 12.66
N LEU A 118 -38.58 7.34 11.90
CA LEU A 118 -39.21 6.40 10.99
C LEU A 118 -40.06 5.39 11.77
N ALA A 119 -39.56 4.83 12.86
CA ALA A 119 -40.31 3.89 13.70
C ALA A 119 -41.57 4.53 14.27
N ILE A 120 -41.50 5.78 14.76
CA ILE A 120 -42.66 6.54 15.23
C ILE A 120 -43.66 6.76 14.09
N GLN A 121 -43.17 7.17 12.91
CA GLN A 121 -44.02 7.38 11.73
C GLN A 121 -44.73 6.09 11.30
N LEU A 122 -44.02 4.96 11.28
CA LEU A 122 -44.57 3.65 10.96
C LEU A 122 -45.58 3.20 12.00
N GLN A 123 -45.29 3.35 13.30
CA GLN A 123 -46.22 3.05 14.38
C GLN A 123 -47.50 3.88 14.28
N TYR A 124 -47.37 5.17 13.97
CA TYR A 124 -48.52 6.06 13.77
C TYR A 124 -49.35 5.68 12.52
N ALA A 125 -48.70 5.36 11.40
CA ALA A 125 -49.38 4.91 10.19
C ALA A 125 -50.16 3.60 10.43
N LEU A 126 -49.57 2.66 11.17
CA LEU A 126 -50.24 1.42 11.58
C LEU A 126 -51.38 1.67 12.59
N ALA A 127 -51.22 2.62 13.51
CA ALA A 127 -52.23 2.97 14.52
C ALA A 127 -53.43 3.73 13.96
N LEU A 128 -53.24 4.55 12.91
CA LEU A 128 -54.32 5.26 12.24
C LEU A 128 -55.04 4.43 11.16
N GLY A 129 -54.55 3.22 10.85
CA GLY A 129 -55.16 2.38 9.82
C GLY A 129 -55.25 3.07 8.46
N MET A 130 -54.30 3.95 8.13
CA MET A 130 -54.23 4.54 6.79
C MET A 130 -53.79 3.46 5.81
N ASP A 131 -54.77 2.81 5.20
CA ASP A 131 -54.57 1.93 4.05
C ASP A 131 -54.16 2.79 2.84
N PRO A 132 -52.96 2.59 2.27
CA PRO A 132 -52.52 3.34 1.08
C PRO A 132 -53.32 2.99 -0.19
N ASN A 133 -54.36 2.15 -0.14
CA ASN A 133 -55.25 1.80 -1.25
C ASN A 133 -56.72 2.24 -1.07
N LEU A 134 -56.98 3.39 -0.43
CA LEU A 134 -58.32 3.98 -0.35
C LEU A 134 -58.41 5.37 -0.98
N ASP A 135 -57.88 5.49 -2.20
CA ASP A 135 -58.28 6.46 -3.23
C ASP A 135 -58.18 5.73 -4.58
N SER A 136 -59.19 4.94 -4.91
CA SER A 136 -59.50 4.45 -6.27
C SER A 136 -60.86 3.73 -6.24
N SER A 137 -61.93 4.47 -5.99
CA SER A 137 -63.32 4.09 -6.32
C SER A 137 -64.22 5.31 -6.38
#